data_AF-A0A2E6I093-F1
#
_entry.id   AF-A0A2E6I093-F1
#
_cell.length_a   1.000
_cell.length_b   1.000
_cell.length_c   1.000
_cell.angle_alpha   90.00
_cell.angle_beta   90.00
_cell.angle_gamma   90.00
#
_symmetry.space_group_name_H-M   'P 1'
#
loop_
_entity.id
_entity.type
_entity.pdbx_description
1 polymer ?
#
loop_
_entity_poly.entity_id
_entity_poly.type
_entity_poly.pdbx_seq_one_letter_code
_entity_poly.pdbx_strand_id
1 'polypeptide(L)'
;MVNHTVGSQKISLTYCPLTASGVAYDAASIEFGNSGSLFNNNMVMYDRTTRSLWPQMRANVIAGDAVPSKVDLLPVFQGRWDPWKALYPESRVLTRETGFVRDYSGDIYIQRGYTMNAEIWFAQAPAIDERFHPKEMVLGLLNETLAKAYPFSTLQDIPVVNDSFGGKDIVIAYCQQGAMAVPLHRVVDGRSLTFEPLP
;
A
#
# COMPACT_ATOMS: atom_id res chain seq x y z
N MET A 1 -3.03 -8.12 -9.24
CA MET A 1 -3.93 -7.01 -9.58
C MET A 1 -5.27 -7.56 -9.98
N VAL A 2 -6.34 -6.87 -9.58
CA VAL A 2 -7.74 -7.22 -9.84
C VAL A 2 -8.50 -5.92 -10.10
N ASN A 3 -9.18 -5.82 -11.25
CA ASN A 3 -10.20 -4.80 -11.47
C ASN A 3 -11.55 -5.41 -11.06
N HIS A 4 -12.28 -4.75 -10.17
CA HIS A 4 -13.52 -5.29 -9.60
C HIS A 4 -14.58 -4.21 -9.40
N THR A 5 -15.80 -4.63 -9.09
CA THR A 5 -16.90 -3.74 -8.73
C THR A 5 -17.49 -4.17 -7.40
N VAL A 6 -17.45 -3.28 -6.41
CA VAL A 6 -18.01 -3.49 -5.07
C VAL A 6 -19.24 -2.58 -4.93
N GLY A 7 -20.43 -3.18 -4.94
CA GLY A 7 -21.67 -2.41 -5.05
C GLY A 7 -21.71 -1.67 -6.39
N SER A 8 -21.75 -0.33 -6.34
CA SER A 8 -21.65 0.54 -7.53
C SER A 8 -20.24 1.09 -7.78
N GLN A 9 -19.29 0.89 -6.86
CA GLN A 9 -17.94 1.45 -6.99
C GLN A 9 -17.04 0.51 -7.78
N LYS A 10 -16.46 1.02 -8.87
CA LYS A 10 -15.39 0.31 -9.59
C LYS A 10 -14.07 0.57 -8.88
N ILE A 11 -13.31 -0.49 -8.63
CA ILE A 11 -12.01 -0.42 -7.96
C ILE A 11 -10.96 -1.18 -8.76
N SER A 12 -9.71 -0.75 -8.62
CA SER A 12 -8.55 -1.56 -9.03
C SER A 12 -7.69 -1.82 -7.82
N LEU A 13 -7.51 -3.09 -7.45
CA LEU A 13 -6.65 -3.52 -6.36
C LEU A 13 -5.38 -4.13 -6.91
N THR A 14 -4.23 -3.64 -6.46
CA THR A 14 -2.91 -4.03 -6.95
C THR A 14 -2.02 -4.47 -5.81
N TYR A 15 -1.06 -5.35 -6.11
CA TYR A 15 -0.06 -5.82 -5.16
C TYR A 15 1.28 -5.96 -5.89
N CYS A 16 2.31 -5.26 -5.41
CA CYS A 16 3.67 -5.41 -5.90
C CYS A 16 4.46 -6.27 -4.90
N PRO A 17 4.89 -7.48 -5.28
CA PRO A 17 5.61 -8.37 -4.35
C PRO A 17 7.04 -7.89 -4.03
N LEU A 18 7.65 -7.07 -4.89
CA LEU A 18 8.98 -6.50 -4.66
C LEU A 18 9.00 -5.48 -3.51
N THR A 19 7.90 -4.76 -3.33
CA THR A 19 7.77 -3.69 -2.33
C THR A 19 6.70 -4.01 -1.29
N ALA A 20 6.15 -5.23 -1.32
CA ALA A 20 5.04 -5.70 -0.49
C ALA A 20 3.89 -4.68 -0.38
N SER A 21 3.52 -4.02 -1.48
CA SER A 21 2.59 -2.88 -1.46
C SER A 21 1.24 -3.20 -2.08
N GLY A 22 0.22 -3.26 -1.24
CA GLY A 22 -1.19 -3.28 -1.60
C GLY A 22 -1.72 -1.87 -1.81
N VAL A 23 -2.19 -1.56 -3.03
CA VAL A 23 -2.76 -0.25 -3.36
C VAL A 23 -4.09 -0.44 -4.06
N ALA A 24 -5.12 0.28 -3.60
CA ALA A 24 -6.44 0.33 -4.21
C ALA A 24 -6.70 1.72 -4.81
N TYR A 25 -7.35 1.74 -5.96
CA TYR A 25 -7.72 2.96 -6.68
C TYR A 25 -9.22 3.04 -6.86
N ASP A 26 -9.76 4.26 -6.83
CA ASP A 26 -11.07 4.53 -7.41
C ASP A 26 -10.94 4.45 -8.92
N ALA A 27 -11.51 3.38 -9.49
CA ALA A 27 -11.32 3.00 -10.87
C ALA A 27 -12.58 3.25 -11.71
N ALA A 28 -13.34 4.31 -11.39
CA ALA A 28 -14.58 4.67 -12.10
C ALA A 28 -14.40 4.76 -13.62
N SER A 29 -13.29 5.34 -14.08
CA SER A 29 -12.99 5.64 -15.49
C SER A 29 -11.71 4.97 -16.02
N ILE A 30 -11.06 4.11 -15.24
CA ILE A 30 -9.77 3.52 -15.59
C ILE A 30 -9.76 2.01 -15.36
N GLU A 31 -9.12 1.28 -16.26
CA GLU A 31 -8.92 -0.16 -16.09
C GLU A 31 -7.44 -0.48 -16.27
N PHE A 32 -6.80 -0.93 -15.19
CA PHE A 32 -5.37 -1.19 -15.22
C PHE A 32 -5.02 -2.59 -15.75
N GLY A 33 -3.88 -2.68 -16.42
CA GLY A 33 -3.15 -3.90 -16.72
C GLY A 33 -1.72 -3.82 -16.18
N ASN A 34 -1.07 -4.97 -16.00
CA ASN A 34 0.33 -5.02 -15.57
C ASN A 34 1.24 -4.83 -16.78
N SER A 35 2.13 -3.83 -16.77
CA SER A 35 3.04 -3.59 -17.90
C SER A 35 4.28 -4.50 -17.87
N GLY A 36 4.59 -5.11 -16.72
CA GLY A 36 5.85 -5.83 -16.49
C GLY A 36 7.05 -4.91 -16.24
N SER A 37 6.84 -3.59 -16.23
CA SER A 37 7.89 -2.60 -15.98
C SER A 37 7.95 -2.22 -14.50
N LEU A 38 9.10 -1.66 -14.09
CA LEU A 38 9.33 -1.18 -12.74
C LEU A 38 9.72 0.30 -12.76
N PHE A 39 9.27 1.03 -11.75
CA PHE A 39 9.72 2.37 -11.41
C PHE A 39 10.17 2.34 -9.95
N ASN A 40 11.46 2.51 -9.70
CA ASN A 40 12.06 2.41 -8.36
C ASN A 40 11.66 1.13 -7.60
N ASN A 41 11.86 -0.04 -8.23
CA ASN A 41 11.48 -1.35 -7.69
C ASN A 41 9.97 -1.57 -7.42
N ASN A 42 9.11 -0.57 -7.70
CA ASN A 42 7.67 -0.69 -7.60
C ASN A 42 7.04 -0.90 -8.98
N MET A 43 5.91 -1.61 -9.02
CA MET A 43 5.31 -2.00 -10.29
C MET A 43 4.75 -0.80 -11.07
N VAL A 44 4.85 -0.87 -12.40
CA VAL A 44 4.17 0.06 -13.31
C VAL A 44 2.98 -0.66 -13.95
N MET A 45 1.86 0.05 -13.98
CA MET A 45 0.63 -0.39 -14.63
C MET A 45 0.46 0.38 -15.94
N TYR A 46 -0.37 -0.14 -16.84
CA TYR A 46 -0.87 0.61 -17.98
C TYR A 46 -2.38 0.74 -17.91
N ASP A 47 -2.92 1.88 -18.35
CA ASP A 47 -4.35 2.01 -18.62
C ASP A 47 -4.71 1.27 -19.92
N ARG A 48 -5.67 0.35 -19.86
CA ARG A 48 -6.10 -0.43 -21.03
C ARG A 48 -6.70 0.44 -22.14
N THR A 49 -7.24 1.61 -21.81
CA THR A 49 -7.84 2.52 -22.79
C THR A 49 -6.78 3.37 -23.48
N THR A 50 -6.02 4.16 -22.71
CA THR A 50 -5.05 5.12 -23.28
C THR A 50 -3.66 4.54 -23.50
N ARG A 51 -3.36 3.35 -22.97
CA ARG A 51 -2.02 2.74 -22.95
C ARG A 51 -0.98 3.55 -22.17
N SER A 52 -1.40 4.59 -21.46
CA SER A 52 -0.54 5.42 -20.61
C SER A 52 -0.01 4.62 -19.41
N LEU A 53 1.18 4.98 -18.92
CA LEU A 53 1.89 4.29 -17.85
C LEU A 53 1.72 4.98 -16.49
N TRP A 54 1.45 4.17 -15.47
CA TRP A 54 1.08 4.60 -14.12
C TRP A 54 1.90 3.82 -13.07
N PRO A 55 2.88 4.44 -12.38
CA PRO A 55 3.57 3.81 -11.26
C PRO A 55 2.60 3.59 -10.10
N GLN A 56 2.62 2.40 -9.49
CA GLN A 56 1.60 1.99 -8.52
C GLN A 56 1.51 2.95 -7.33
N MET A 57 2.57 3.10 -6.54
CA MET A 57 2.51 3.97 -5.35
C MET A 57 2.32 5.47 -5.69
N ARG A 58 2.66 5.90 -6.91
CA ARG A 58 2.64 7.32 -7.29
C ARG A 58 1.27 7.82 -7.73
N ALA A 59 0.42 6.94 -8.27
CA ALA A 59 -0.97 7.23 -8.67
C ALA A 59 -1.16 8.38 -9.70
N ASN A 60 -0.11 8.79 -10.41
CA ASN A 60 -0.20 9.71 -11.54
C ASN A 60 0.47 9.13 -12.80
N VAL A 61 0.03 9.58 -13.96
CA VAL A 61 0.60 9.19 -15.26
C VAL A 61 2.03 9.71 -15.36
N ILE A 62 2.94 8.89 -15.88
CA ILE A 62 4.32 9.30 -16.19
C ILE A 62 4.65 9.30 -17.68
N ALA A 63 3.86 8.61 -18.51
CA ALA A 63 4.03 8.54 -19.95
C ALA A 63 2.72 8.21 -20.65
N GLY A 64 2.53 8.76 -21.86
CA GLY A 64 1.33 8.55 -22.69
C GLY A 64 0.35 9.73 -22.68
N ASP A 65 -0.73 9.57 -23.43
CA ASP A 65 -1.67 10.65 -23.75
C ASP A 65 -2.49 11.14 -22.55
N ALA A 66 -2.53 10.35 -21.47
CA ALA A 66 -3.24 10.74 -20.26
C ALA A 66 -2.44 11.71 -19.37
N VAL A 67 -1.19 12.06 -19.68
CA VAL A 67 -0.42 13.05 -18.89
C VAL A 67 -1.15 14.41 -18.89
N PRO A 68 -1.26 15.12 -17.74
CA PRO A 68 -0.71 14.82 -16.41
C PRO A 68 -1.75 14.26 -15.42
N SER A 69 -2.64 13.36 -15.85
CA SER A 69 -3.74 12.85 -15.02
C SER A 69 -3.28 12.11 -13.77
N LYS A 70 -4.16 12.10 -12.76
CA LYS A 70 -4.02 11.34 -11.51
C LYS A 70 -5.26 10.47 -11.28
N VAL A 71 -5.09 9.43 -10.46
CA VAL A 71 -6.17 8.55 -10.01
C VAL A 71 -6.24 8.60 -8.49
N ASP A 72 -7.45 8.63 -7.95
CA ASP A 72 -7.66 8.70 -6.50
C ASP A 72 -7.36 7.34 -5.85
N LEU A 73 -6.67 7.40 -4.71
CA LEU A 73 -6.38 6.23 -3.88
C LEU A 73 -7.54 5.95 -2.93
N LEU A 74 -7.85 4.68 -2.74
CA LEU A 74 -8.79 4.21 -1.72
C LEU A 74 -8.02 3.73 -0.48
N PRO A 75 -8.57 3.90 0.74
CA PRO A 75 -7.97 3.35 1.95
C PRO A 75 -7.80 1.83 1.87
N VAL A 76 -6.63 1.34 2.27
CA VAL A 76 -6.32 -0.09 2.32
C VAL A 76 -5.77 -0.44 3.70
N PHE A 77 -6.29 -1.53 4.27
CA PHE A 77 -5.65 -2.20 5.39
C PHE A 77 -4.81 -3.35 4.85
N GLN A 78 -3.53 -3.36 5.21
CA GLN A 78 -2.62 -4.45 4.88
C GLN A 78 -2.07 -5.05 6.18
N GLY A 79 -2.19 -6.37 6.30
CA GLY A 79 -1.72 -7.11 7.45
C GLY A 79 -2.07 -8.58 7.34
N ARG A 80 -1.93 -9.31 8.45
CA ARG A 80 -2.23 -10.74 8.54
C ARG A 80 -3.75 -10.98 8.54
N TRP A 81 -4.14 -12.12 7.96
CA TRP A 81 -5.53 -12.51 7.85
C TRP A 81 -6.16 -12.88 9.19
N ASP A 82 -5.46 -13.61 10.06
CA ASP A 82 -6.06 -14.11 11.31
C ASP A 82 -6.57 -12.98 12.22
N PRO A 83 -5.78 -11.90 12.49
CA PRO A 83 -6.28 -10.78 13.28
C PRO A 83 -7.41 -10.01 12.59
N TRP A 84 -7.34 -9.84 11.26
CA TRP A 84 -8.41 -9.20 10.51
C TRP A 84 -9.73 -9.98 10.61
N LYS A 85 -9.69 -11.30 10.40
CA LYS A 85 -10.87 -12.16 10.45
C LYS A 85 -11.48 -12.20 11.85
N ALA A 86 -10.67 -12.12 12.91
CA ALA A 86 -11.17 -12.03 14.27
C ALA A 86 -11.99 -10.75 14.50
N LEU A 87 -11.59 -9.63 13.90
CA LEU A 87 -12.30 -8.35 13.98
C LEU A 87 -13.51 -8.27 13.05
N TYR A 88 -13.41 -8.88 11.86
CA TYR A 88 -14.40 -8.78 10.79
C TYR A 88 -14.76 -10.18 10.24
N PRO A 89 -15.49 -11.02 11.00
CA PRO A 89 -15.74 -12.42 10.66
C PRO A 89 -16.54 -12.60 9.36
N GLU A 90 -17.39 -11.64 9.02
CA GLU A 90 -18.22 -11.63 7.81
C GLU A 90 -17.49 -11.10 6.57
N SER A 91 -16.18 -10.84 6.66
CA SER A 91 -15.37 -10.37 5.53
C SER A 91 -15.41 -11.37 4.37
N ARG A 92 -15.67 -10.86 3.16
CA ARG A 92 -15.61 -11.65 1.94
C ARG A 92 -14.18 -11.69 1.40
N VAL A 93 -13.78 -12.83 0.86
CA VAL A 93 -12.47 -13.03 0.21
C VAL A 93 -12.69 -13.26 -1.28
N LEU A 94 -11.79 -12.73 -2.11
CA LEU A 94 -11.81 -12.98 -3.56
C LEU A 94 -11.61 -14.48 -3.84
N THR A 95 -12.37 -15.00 -4.79
CA THR A 95 -12.24 -16.40 -5.23
C THR A 95 -10.86 -16.66 -5.85
N ARG A 96 -10.37 -17.89 -5.70
CA ARG A 96 -9.17 -18.39 -6.40
C ARG A 96 -9.51 -18.95 -7.79
N GLU A 97 -10.79 -19.05 -8.13
CA GLU A 97 -11.28 -19.46 -9.45
C GLU A 97 -11.11 -18.32 -10.45
N THR A 98 -9.86 -18.05 -10.84
CA THR A 98 -9.51 -16.90 -11.68
C THR A 98 -9.69 -17.14 -13.18
N GLY A 99 -9.91 -18.39 -13.59
CA GLY A 99 -9.90 -18.80 -15.01
C GLY A 99 -8.51 -19.01 -15.60
N PHE A 100 -7.44 -18.89 -14.79
CA PHE A 100 -6.05 -19.10 -15.21
C PHE A 100 -5.38 -20.22 -14.44
N VAL A 101 -4.50 -20.98 -15.11
CA VAL A 101 -3.62 -21.97 -14.47
C VAL A 101 -2.35 -21.26 -14.01
N ARG A 102 -2.41 -20.66 -12.82
CA ARG A 102 -1.24 -20.07 -12.18
C ARG A 102 -1.23 -20.41 -10.70
N ASP A 103 -0.08 -20.86 -10.20
CA ASP A 103 0.10 -21.13 -8.79
C ASP A 103 0.33 -19.83 -8.02
N TYR A 104 -0.67 -19.45 -7.22
CA TYR A 104 -0.61 -18.31 -6.31
C TYR A 104 -0.36 -18.72 -4.86
N SER A 105 0.07 -19.97 -4.61
CA SER A 105 0.34 -20.46 -3.25
C SER A 105 1.64 -19.90 -2.65
N GLY A 106 2.53 -19.35 -3.47
CA GLY A 106 3.82 -18.82 -3.04
C GLY A 106 4.21 -17.49 -3.70
N ASP A 107 5.00 -16.69 -2.99
CA ASP A 107 5.63 -15.49 -3.52
C ASP A 107 7.08 -15.82 -3.90
N ILE A 108 7.39 -15.76 -5.19
CA ILE A 108 8.71 -16.10 -5.74
C ILE A 108 9.83 -15.21 -5.20
N TYR A 109 9.52 -13.97 -4.80
CA TYR A 109 10.51 -13.04 -4.26
C TYR A 109 10.84 -13.39 -2.80
N ILE A 110 9.83 -13.79 -2.04
CA ILE A 110 10.04 -14.34 -0.68
C ILE A 110 10.81 -15.66 -0.76
N GLN A 111 10.39 -16.59 -1.62
CA GLN A 111 11.04 -17.90 -1.77
C GLN A 111 12.50 -17.81 -2.19
N ARG A 112 12.87 -16.77 -2.96
CA ARG A 112 14.26 -16.50 -3.36
C ARG A 112 15.02 -15.61 -2.37
N GLY A 113 14.44 -15.28 -1.23
CA GLY A 113 15.07 -14.51 -0.16
C GLY A 113 15.19 -13.00 -0.44
N TYR A 114 14.60 -12.49 -1.52
CA TYR A 114 14.69 -11.08 -1.88
C TYR A 114 14.15 -10.18 -0.77
N THR A 115 13.04 -10.54 -0.14
CA THR A 115 12.43 -9.72 0.93
C THR A 115 13.21 -9.75 2.25
N MET A 116 14.17 -10.67 2.41
CA MET A 116 14.87 -10.92 3.68
C MET A 116 16.34 -10.45 3.70
N ASN A 117 16.88 -10.04 2.55
CA ASN A 117 18.28 -9.60 2.43
C ASN A 117 18.36 -8.09 2.12
N ALA A 118 19.56 -7.51 2.08
CA ALA A 118 19.74 -6.11 1.70
C ALA A 118 19.93 -5.89 0.17
N GLU A 119 19.96 -6.95 -0.62
CA GLU A 119 20.26 -6.88 -2.06
C GLU A 119 19.12 -6.18 -2.83
N ILE A 120 19.48 -5.31 -3.76
CA ILE A 120 18.55 -4.67 -4.68
C ILE A 120 18.80 -5.22 -6.09
N TRP A 121 17.81 -5.93 -6.64
CA TRP A 121 17.94 -6.62 -7.93
C TRP A 121 17.71 -5.71 -9.14
N PHE A 122 16.97 -4.61 -8.97
CA PHE A 122 16.69 -3.67 -10.05
C PHE A 122 17.17 -2.27 -9.66
N ALA A 123 17.83 -1.59 -10.59
CA ALA A 123 18.32 -0.24 -10.36
C ALA A 123 17.19 0.71 -9.96
N GLN A 124 17.47 1.61 -9.01
CA GLN A 124 16.54 2.63 -8.54
C GLN A 124 17.27 3.96 -8.33
N ALA A 125 16.49 5.06 -8.32
CA ALA A 125 16.97 6.38 -7.96
C ALA A 125 15.93 7.11 -7.09
N PRO A 126 16.33 7.88 -6.06
CA PRO A 126 17.70 8.17 -5.64
C PRO A 126 18.40 6.97 -4.97
N ALA A 127 19.64 7.19 -4.51
CA ALA A 127 20.39 6.21 -3.73
C ALA A 127 19.62 5.77 -2.48
N ILE A 128 19.94 4.56 -2.00
CA ILE A 128 19.32 3.97 -0.81
C ILE A 128 19.66 4.82 0.42
N ASP A 129 18.66 5.04 1.26
CA ASP A 129 18.84 5.62 2.59
C ASP A 129 19.36 4.55 3.56
N GLU A 130 20.56 4.76 4.10
CA GLU A 130 21.24 3.77 4.95
C GLU A 130 20.82 3.81 6.42
N ARG A 131 19.89 4.70 6.81
CA ARG A 131 19.40 4.79 8.20
C ARG A 131 18.59 3.56 8.63
N PHE A 132 18.00 2.85 7.68
CA PHE A 132 17.20 1.65 7.91
C PHE A 132 17.58 0.55 6.92
N HIS A 133 17.06 -0.66 7.13
CA HIS A 133 17.17 -1.72 6.14
C HIS A 133 16.57 -1.23 4.79
N PRO A 134 17.18 -1.52 3.62
CA PRO A 134 16.72 -1.01 2.32
C PRO A 134 15.31 -1.46 1.91
N LYS A 135 14.80 -2.51 2.57
CA LYS A 135 13.42 -3.01 2.42
C LYS A 135 12.64 -2.91 3.73
N GLU A 136 12.95 -1.90 4.55
CA GLU A 136 12.17 -1.57 5.74
C GLU A 136 10.72 -1.34 5.36
N MET A 137 9.81 -2.04 6.05
CA MET A 137 8.38 -1.82 5.90
C MET A 137 8.00 -0.52 6.59
N VAL A 138 7.23 0.33 5.90
CA VAL A 138 6.79 1.60 6.45
C VAL A 138 5.28 1.78 6.24
N LEU A 139 4.63 2.45 7.18
CA LEU A 139 3.38 3.13 6.88
C LEU A 139 3.71 4.48 6.24
N GLY A 140 3.32 4.66 4.99
CA GLY A 140 3.45 5.93 4.29
C GLY A 140 2.17 6.76 4.38
N LEU A 141 2.32 8.04 4.72
CA LEU A 141 1.30 9.07 4.54
C LEU A 141 1.73 10.03 3.44
N LEU A 142 0.80 10.32 2.54
CA LEU A 142 1.00 11.13 1.36
C LEU A 142 -0.18 12.08 1.20
N ASN A 143 0.10 13.33 0.85
CA ASN A 143 -0.84 14.22 0.19
C ASN A 143 -0.10 14.98 -0.93
N GLU A 144 -0.76 15.93 -1.58
CA GLU A 144 -0.20 16.67 -2.73
C GLU A 144 1.16 17.36 -2.44
N THR A 145 1.45 17.70 -1.18
CA THR A 145 2.65 18.50 -0.82
C THR A 145 3.52 17.86 0.26
N LEU A 146 3.01 16.88 1.01
CA LEU A 146 3.68 16.27 2.15
C LEU A 146 3.74 14.76 2.00
N ALA A 147 4.88 14.21 2.42
CA ALA A 147 5.06 12.79 2.64
C ALA A 147 5.69 12.56 4.02
N LYS A 148 5.20 11.55 4.75
CA LYS A 148 5.76 11.12 6.03
C LYS A 148 5.73 9.59 6.08
N ALA A 149 6.78 8.96 6.60
CA ALA A 149 6.87 7.52 6.72
C ALA A 149 7.11 7.13 8.19
N TYR A 150 6.47 6.05 8.63
CA TYR A 150 6.63 5.48 9.96
C TYR A 150 7.20 4.06 9.81
N PRO A 151 8.50 3.85 10.11
CA PRO A 151 9.14 2.54 10.03
C PRO A 151 8.50 1.54 10.99
N PHE A 152 8.25 0.32 10.52
CA PHE A 152 7.65 -0.73 11.34
C PHE A 152 8.58 -1.16 12.47
N SER A 153 9.90 -1.15 12.24
CA SER A 153 10.90 -1.37 13.29
C SER A 153 10.75 -0.38 14.45
N THR A 154 10.54 0.91 14.16
CA THR A 154 10.27 1.92 15.18
C THR A 154 8.90 1.75 15.83
N LEU A 155 7.87 1.45 15.05
CA LEU A 155 6.51 1.25 15.58
C LEU A 155 6.38 0.00 16.47
N GLN A 156 7.29 -0.96 16.37
CA GLN A 156 7.35 -2.09 17.32
C GLN A 156 7.70 -1.62 18.74
N ASP A 157 8.56 -0.62 18.87
CA ASP A 157 8.98 -0.06 20.16
C ASP A 157 7.98 0.99 20.68
N ILE A 158 7.37 1.75 19.77
CA ILE A 158 6.37 2.80 20.08
C ILE A 158 5.07 2.57 19.28
N PRO A 159 4.19 1.64 19.74
CA PRO A 159 3.06 1.18 18.94
C PRO A 159 1.91 2.19 18.80
N VAL A 160 1.93 3.28 19.58
CA VAL A 160 0.98 4.38 19.48
C VAL A 160 1.73 5.70 19.33
N VAL A 161 1.53 6.38 18.20
CA VAL A 161 2.19 7.67 17.91
C VAL A 161 1.13 8.74 17.67
N ASN A 162 1.00 9.68 18.61
CA ASN A 162 0.20 10.88 18.43
C ASN A 162 1.00 11.90 17.61
N ASP A 163 0.46 12.32 16.46
CA ASP A 163 1.16 13.16 15.50
C ASP A 163 0.18 14.12 14.80
N SER A 164 0.71 14.89 13.86
CA SER A 164 -0.04 15.69 12.90
C SER A 164 0.48 15.46 11.48
N PHE A 165 -0.44 15.50 10.52
CA PHE A 165 -0.10 15.41 9.10
C PHE A 165 -1.01 16.31 8.28
N GLY A 166 -0.44 17.29 7.58
CA GLY A 166 -1.21 18.26 6.78
C GLY A 166 -2.23 19.05 7.61
N GLY A 167 -1.88 19.45 8.84
CA GLY A 167 -2.77 20.17 9.75
C GLY A 167 -3.88 19.33 10.40
N LYS A 168 -3.91 18.02 10.14
CA LYS A 168 -4.84 17.07 10.75
C LYS A 168 -4.17 16.37 11.91
N ASP A 169 -4.85 16.35 13.04
CA ASP A 169 -4.46 15.55 14.20
C ASP A 169 -4.71 14.06 13.92
N ILE A 170 -3.64 13.27 14.01
CA ILE A 170 -3.67 11.83 13.74
C ILE A 170 -3.02 11.03 14.86
N VAL A 171 -3.46 9.79 15.00
CA VAL A 171 -2.77 8.76 15.78
C VAL A 171 -2.40 7.61 14.85
N ILE A 172 -1.16 7.13 14.94
CA ILE A 172 -0.75 5.88 14.32
C ILE A 172 -0.87 4.78 15.36
N ALA A 173 -1.63 3.73 15.05
CA ALA A 173 -1.74 2.52 15.86
C ALA A 173 -1.08 1.35 15.13
N TYR A 174 -0.15 0.68 15.79
CA TYR A 174 0.56 -0.49 15.28
C TYR A 174 0.16 -1.75 16.02
N CYS A 175 -0.15 -2.81 15.25
CA CYS A 175 -0.42 -4.15 15.76
C CYS A 175 0.66 -5.10 15.26
N GLN A 176 1.54 -5.53 16.18
CA GLN A 176 2.63 -6.45 15.86
C GLN A 176 2.11 -7.82 15.40
N GLN A 177 1.07 -8.36 16.05
CA GLN A 177 0.48 -9.65 15.65
C GLN A 177 -0.17 -9.59 14.27
N GLY A 178 -0.68 -8.42 13.88
CA GLY A 178 -1.23 -8.16 12.56
C GLY A 178 -0.19 -7.77 11.52
N ALA A 179 1.04 -7.44 11.92
CA ALA A 179 2.02 -6.73 11.09
C ALA A 179 1.36 -5.54 10.35
N MET A 180 0.59 -4.75 11.11
CA MET A 180 -0.32 -3.75 10.56
C MET A 180 -0.11 -2.41 11.27
N ALA A 181 -0.07 -1.34 10.49
CA ALA A 181 -0.06 0.04 10.98
C ALA A 181 -1.24 0.79 10.37
N VAL A 182 -1.98 1.54 11.19
CA VAL A 182 -3.17 2.27 10.75
C VAL A 182 -3.09 3.72 11.22
N PRO A 183 -3.23 4.69 10.30
CA PRO A 183 -3.44 6.08 10.67
C PRO A 183 -4.93 6.34 10.92
N LEU A 184 -5.25 6.97 12.04
CA LEU A 184 -6.60 7.37 12.42
C LEU A 184 -6.63 8.86 12.75
N HIS A 185 -7.76 9.51 12.52
CA HIS A 185 -8.00 10.83 13.08
C HIS A 185 -8.11 10.73 14.61
N ARG A 186 -7.41 11.59 15.34
CA ARG A 186 -7.51 11.67 16.81
C ARG A 186 -8.44 12.78 17.29
N VAL A 187 -9.31 13.28 16.40
CA VAL A 187 -10.36 14.24 16.74
C VAL A 187 -11.67 13.48 16.93
N VAL A 188 -12.19 13.49 18.15
CA VAL A 188 -13.46 12.84 18.53
C VAL A 188 -14.36 13.91 19.13
N ASP A 189 -15.58 14.03 18.62
CA ASP A 189 -16.56 15.05 19.04
C ASP A 189 -15.98 16.48 19.10
N GLY A 190 -15.16 16.82 18.10
CA GLY A 190 -14.52 18.13 17.98
C GLY A 190 -13.32 18.37 18.90
N ARG A 191 -12.88 17.37 19.67
CA ARG A 191 -11.74 17.47 20.58
C ARG A 191 -10.59 16.60 20.10
N SER A 192 -9.39 17.18 20.08
CA SER A 192 -8.15 16.45 19.83
C SER A 192 -7.79 15.65 21.08
N LEU A 193 -7.69 14.33 20.94
CA LEU A 193 -7.36 13.40 22.02
C LEU A 193 -5.90 12.95 21.93
N THR A 194 -5.36 12.49 23.06
CA THR A 194 -4.08 11.78 23.13
C THR A 194 -4.37 10.32 23.44
N PHE A 195 -3.76 9.42 22.68
CA PHE A 195 -3.89 7.98 22.84
C PHE A 195 -2.61 7.38 23.43
N GLU A 196 -2.76 6.40 24.31
CA GLU A 196 -1.65 5.65 24.91
C GLU A 196 -1.91 4.15 24.72
N PRO A 197 -0.86 3.31 24.63
CA PRO A 197 -1.03 1.87 24.61
C PRO A 197 -1.69 1.40 25.91
N LEU A 198 -2.46 0.31 25.86
CA LEU A 198 -3.01 -0.31 27.06
C LEU A 198 -1.86 -0.85 27.93
N PRO A 199 -1.98 -0.77 29.28
CA PRO A 199 -0.99 -1.31 30.21
C PRO A 199 -0.74 -2.81 30.07
#